data_AF-A0A969X5R5-F1
#
_entry.id   AF-A0A969X5R5-F1
#
_cell.length_a   1.000
_cell.length_b   1.000
_cell.length_c   1.000
_cell.angle_alpha   90.00
_cell.angle_beta   90.00
_cell.angle_gamma   90.00
#
_symmetry.space_group_name_H-M   'P 1'
#
loop_
_entity.id
_entity.type
_entity.pdbx_description
1 polymer ?
#
loop_
_entity_poly.entity_id
_entity_poly.type
_entity_poly.pdbx_seq_one_letter_code
_entity_poly.pdbx_strand_id
1 'polypeptide(L)'
;MGLKELTPLPFKYFALSGLEKNDLSFAKVYIRLKEKPEDELDERIFSCKMEAAQEPIGVRVFPMACAAVYRRNSWMAIAKGFSRYLWGTEIYEQNNLYGRYLAYGTLEIICENGMSGFSHDGYDWSRIPGATEIRLPLHSMKAKLQNPDCFSGVEEMLISDQSFAGGNSLDRYTADRIIKFNNYPESIGGKGYYR
;
A
#
# COMPACT_ATOMS: atom_id res chain seq x y z
N MET A 1 8.84 -4.13 -3.12
CA MET A 1 7.44 -4.12 -3.57
C MET A 1 7.30 -5.03 -4.78
N GLY A 2 6.24 -5.86 -4.85
CA GLY A 2 6.05 -6.82 -5.94
C GLY A 2 5.63 -6.15 -7.25
N LEU A 3 6.17 -6.64 -8.37
CA LEU A 3 5.95 -6.20 -9.75
C LEU A 3 4.55 -6.57 -10.30
N LYS A 4 3.51 -6.57 -9.47
CA LYS A 4 2.16 -6.88 -9.96
C LYS A 4 1.48 -5.58 -10.42
N GLU A 5 1.32 -5.48 -11.73
CA GLU A 5 0.49 -4.44 -12.35
C GLU A 5 -0.97 -4.60 -11.91
N LEU A 6 -1.65 -3.46 -11.75
CA LEU A 6 -3.09 -3.44 -11.52
C LEU A 6 -3.80 -4.00 -12.76
N THR A 7 -4.46 -5.16 -12.63
CA THR A 7 -5.24 -5.72 -13.73
C THR A 7 -6.47 -4.85 -14.02
N PRO A 8 -6.68 -4.36 -15.26
CA PRO A 8 -7.86 -3.54 -15.61
C PRO A 8 -9.19 -4.33 -15.65
N LEU A 9 -9.14 -5.66 -15.66
CA LEU A 9 -10.30 -6.53 -15.87
C LEU A 9 -11.49 -6.27 -14.91
N PRO A 10 -11.30 -6.10 -13.59
CA PRO A 10 -12.43 -5.78 -12.71
C PRO A 10 -13.12 -4.46 -13.09
N PHE A 11 -12.35 -3.46 -13.52
CA PHE A 11 -12.88 -2.15 -13.94
C PHE A 11 -13.73 -2.27 -15.22
N LYS A 12 -13.38 -3.19 -16.12
CA LYS A 12 -14.18 -3.51 -17.32
C LYS A 12 -15.59 -3.94 -16.95
N TYR A 13 -15.72 -4.92 -16.04
CA TYR A 13 -17.04 -5.42 -15.64
C TYR A 13 -17.84 -4.39 -14.85
N PHE A 14 -17.20 -3.58 -14.01
CA PHE A 14 -17.86 -2.44 -13.37
C PHE A 14 -18.34 -1.40 -14.39
N ALA A 15 -17.55 -1.10 -15.42
CA ALA A 15 -17.95 -0.21 -16.49
C ALA A 15 -19.17 -0.75 -17.26
N LEU A 16 -19.17 -2.03 -17.63
CA LEU A 16 -20.30 -2.67 -18.32
C LEU A 16 -21.58 -2.65 -17.48
N SER A 17 -21.48 -2.98 -16.19
CA SER A 17 -22.64 -2.92 -15.28
C SER A 17 -23.12 -1.49 -15.04
N GLY A 18 -22.19 -0.53 -14.99
CA GLY A 18 -22.51 0.90 -14.90
C GLY A 18 -23.25 1.41 -16.12
N LEU A 19 -22.85 1.01 -17.33
CA LEU A 19 -23.51 1.38 -18.59
C LEU A 19 -25.00 0.98 -18.61
N GLU A 20 -25.35 -0.19 -18.08
CA GLU A 20 -26.76 -0.63 -17.97
C GLU A 20 -27.59 0.26 -17.04
N LYS A 21 -26.94 0.94 -16.09
CA LYS A 21 -27.56 1.85 -15.11
C LYS A 21 -27.33 3.32 -15.41
N ASN A 22 -26.74 3.64 -16.58
CA ASN A 22 -26.34 4.98 -16.97
C ASN A 22 -25.33 5.65 -15.99
N ASP A 23 -24.53 4.84 -15.28
CA ASP A 23 -23.39 5.29 -14.48
C ASP A 23 -22.10 5.12 -15.27
N LEU A 24 -21.51 6.25 -15.66
CA LEU A 24 -20.33 6.30 -16.51
C LEU A 24 -19.01 6.44 -15.74
N SER A 25 -19.06 6.45 -14.41
CA SER A 25 -17.89 6.71 -13.56
C SER A 25 -16.78 5.69 -13.79
N PHE A 26 -17.11 4.40 -13.77
CA PHE A 26 -16.16 3.31 -14.01
C PHE A 26 -15.75 3.20 -15.48
N ALA A 27 -16.61 3.57 -16.43
CA ALA A 27 -16.25 3.58 -17.85
C ALA A 27 -15.10 4.55 -18.14
N LYS A 28 -15.16 5.79 -17.59
CA LYS A 28 -14.07 6.77 -17.72
C LYS A 28 -12.76 6.29 -17.08
N VAL A 29 -12.85 5.61 -15.93
CA VAL A 29 -11.68 5.02 -15.26
C VAL A 29 -11.11 3.88 -16.10
N TYR A 30 -11.96 3.02 -16.65
CA TYR A 30 -11.53 1.91 -17.49
C TYR A 30 -10.83 2.39 -18.76
N ILE A 31 -11.38 3.39 -19.45
CA ILE A 31 -10.77 4.02 -20.63
C ILE A 31 -9.39 4.62 -20.30
N ARG A 32 -9.19 5.15 -19.08
CA ARG A 32 -7.86 5.61 -18.65
C ARG A 32 -6.87 4.45 -18.47
N LEU A 33 -7.33 3.33 -17.92
CA LEU A 33 -6.48 2.15 -17.64
C LEU A 33 -6.20 1.31 -18.88
N LYS A 34 -7.15 1.26 -19.82
CA LYS A 34 -7.10 0.50 -21.06
C LYS A 34 -6.85 1.49 -22.19
N GLU A 35 -5.64 1.57 -22.72
CA GLU A 35 -5.28 2.58 -23.73
C GLU A 35 -6.04 2.40 -25.06
N LYS A 36 -6.37 1.15 -25.41
CA LYS A 36 -7.05 0.78 -26.66
C LYS A 36 -7.96 -0.44 -26.46
N PRO A 37 -9.06 -0.57 -27.22
CA PRO A 37 -9.91 -1.76 -27.17
C PRO A 37 -9.18 -2.97 -27.76
N GLU A 38 -9.43 -4.15 -27.19
CA GLU A 38 -8.89 -5.42 -27.68
C GLU A 38 -9.96 -6.46 -28.00
N ASP A 39 -11.17 -6.31 -27.46
CA ASP A 39 -12.28 -7.21 -27.72
C ASP A 39 -13.62 -6.46 -27.86
N GLU A 40 -14.69 -7.20 -28.20
CA GLU A 40 -16.02 -6.66 -28.43
C GLU A 40 -16.63 -5.94 -27.20
N LEU A 41 -16.29 -6.38 -25.99
CA LEU A 41 -16.76 -5.75 -24.76
C LEU A 41 -16.03 -4.42 -24.50
N ASP A 42 -14.75 -4.34 -24.85
CA ASP A 42 -14.04 -3.07 -24.85
C ASP A 42 -14.65 -2.12 -25.87
N GLU A 43 -14.87 -2.58 -27.11
CA GLU A 43 -15.51 -1.78 -28.16
C GLU A 43 -16.85 -1.20 -27.71
N ARG A 44 -17.66 -1.98 -26.98
CA ARG A 44 -18.92 -1.49 -26.38
C ARG A 44 -18.69 -0.31 -25.44
N ILE A 45 -17.67 -0.34 -24.58
CA ILE A 45 -17.35 0.76 -23.65
C ILE A 45 -16.80 1.97 -24.41
N PHE A 46 -15.90 1.75 -25.38
CA PHE A 46 -15.25 2.82 -26.16
C PHE A 46 -16.20 3.49 -27.15
N SER A 47 -17.22 2.78 -27.66
CA SER A 47 -18.23 3.33 -28.57
C SER A 47 -19.01 4.51 -28.00
N CYS A 48 -19.06 4.63 -26.67
CA CYS A 48 -19.69 5.75 -25.97
C CYS A 48 -18.91 7.07 -26.07
N LYS A 49 -17.71 7.08 -26.68
CA LYS A 49 -16.86 8.27 -26.93
C LYS A 49 -16.68 9.16 -25.71
N MET A 50 -16.48 8.54 -24.54
CA MET A 50 -16.26 9.27 -23.29
C MET A 50 -14.81 9.72 -23.17
N GLU A 51 -14.60 10.87 -22.52
CA GLU A 51 -13.27 11.29 -22.10
C GLU A 51 -12.76 10.40 -20.95
N ALA A 52 -11.49 10.01 -21.03
CA ALA A 52 -10.82 9.28 -19.96
C ALA A 52 -10.87 10.06 -18.64
N ALA A 53 -10.97 9.34 -17.52
CA ALA A 53 -10.92 9.99 -16.22
C ALA A 53 -9.58 10.72 -16.04
N GLN A 54 -9.62 11.93 -15.48
CA GLN A 54 -8.40 12.62 -15.07
C GLN A 54 -7.71 11.85 -13.93
N GLU A 55 -6.42 12.13 -13.76
CA GLU A 55 -5.70 11.59 -12.62
C GLU A 55 -6.29 12.09 -11.30
N PRO A 56 -6.50 11.21 -10.30
CA PRO A 56 -6.97 11.65 -8.99
C PRO A 56 -6.00 12.67 -8.40
N ILE A 57 -6.51 13.81 -8.00
CA ILE A 57 -5.76 14.84 -7.30
C ILE A 57 -6.32 14.93 -5.88
N GLY A 58 -5.44 15.01 -4.88
CA GLY A 58 -5.84 15.14 -3.50
C GLY A 58 -5.16 14.17 -2.56
N VAL A 59 -5.73 14.04 -1.37
CA VAL A 59 -5.32 13.09 -0.36
C VAL A 59 -6.45 12.12 -0.08
N ARG A 60 -6.10 10.84 0.01
CA ARG A 60 -6.97 9.80 0.51
C ARG A 60 -6.32 9.12 1.70
N VAL A 61 -7.03 9.12 2.82
CA VAL A 61 -6.63 8.36 4.00
C VAL A 61 -7.37 7.03 4.01
N PHE A 62 -6.66 5.98 4.39
CA PHE A 62 -7.15 4.62 4.55
C PHE A 62 -6.95 4.21 6.02
N PRO A 63 -7.89 4.55 6.93
CA PRO A 63 -7.74 4.22 8.35
C PRO A 63 -7.62 2.72 8.60
N MET A 64 -8.40 1.92 7.87
CA MET A 64 -8.38 0.44 7.92
C MET A 64 -7.10 -0.18 7.32
N ALA A 65 -6.18 0.63 6.84
CA ALA A 65 -4.84 0.20 6.41
C ALA A 65 -3.73 1.00 7.10
N CYS A 66 -4.04 1.91 8.03
CA CYS A 66 -3.11 2.88 8.61
C CYS A 66 -2.22 3.54 7.53
N ALA A 67 -2.84 3.97 6.43
CA ALA A 67 -2.14 4.51 5.28
C ALA A 67 -2.77 5.82 4.80
N ALA A 68 -1.99 6.64 4.12
CA ALA A 68 -2.46 7.83 3.43
C ALA A 68 -1.73 7.97 2.10
N VAL A 69 -2.45 8.39 1.06
CA VAL A 69 -1.92 8.61 -0.28
C VAL A 69 -2.19 10.04 -0.67
N TYR A 70 -1.13 10.82 -0.85
CA TYR A 70 -1.15 12.17 -1.40
C TYR A 70 -0.83 12.10 -2.89
N ARG A 71 -1.62 12.72 -3.74
CA ARG A 71 -1.41 12.74 -5.20
C ARG A 71 -1.57 14.15 -5.78
N ARG A 72 -0.57 14.55 -6.57
CA ARG A 72 -0.54 15.80 -7.34
C ARG A 72 0.19 15.51 -8.64
N ASN A 73 -0.36 15.98 -9.77
CA ASN A 73 0.14 15.66 -11.10
C ASN A 73 0.34 14.12 -11.23
N SER A 74 1.35 13.71 -11.98
CA SER A 74 1.68 12.30 -12.23
C SER A 74 2.41 11.58 -11.09
N TRP A 75 2.66 12.24 -9.95
CA TRP A 75 3.36 11.63 -8.81
C TRP A 75 2.45 11.46 -7.59
N MET A 76 2.80 10.51 -6.72
CA MET A 76 2.12 10.31 -5.45
C MET A 76 3.09 9.99 -4.33
N ALA A 77 2.74 10.39 -3.11
CA ALA A 77 3.44 10.02 -1.89
C ALA A 77 2.54 9.12 -1.04
N ILE A 78 3.08 7.98 -0.61
CA ILE A 78 2.39 7.00 0.22
C ILE A 78 3.03 6.99 1.59
N ALA A 79 2.21 7.26 2.59
CA ALA A 79 2.54 7.15 4.00
C ALA A 79 1.95 5.86 4.57
N LYS A 80 2.76 4.97 5.17
CA LYS A 80 2.29 3.70 5.76
C LYS A 80 2.74 3.48 7.20
N GLY A 81 1.76 3.25 8.07
CA GLY A 81 1.90 2.96 9.49
C GLY A 81 1.31 1.60 9.89
N PHE A 82 1.29 1.35 11.20
CA PHE A 82 0.65 0.21 11.83
C PHE A 82 0.16 0.58 13.23
N SER A 83 -0.66 -0.26 13.84
CA SER A 83 -1.28 0.01 15.14
C SER A 83 -1.49 -1.28 15.91
N ARG A 84 -2.17 -1.22 17.06
CA ARG A 84 -2.63 -2.41 17.77
C ARG A 84 -3.70 -3.23 17.05
N TYR A 85 -4.22 -2.73 15.93
CA TYR A 85 -5.26 -3.41 15.14
C TYR A 85 -4.77 -3.87 13.77
N LEU A 86 -3.67 -3.29 13.29
CA LEU A 86 -3.16 -3.49 11.94
C LEU A 86 -1.68 -3.82 12.04
N TRP A 87 -1.29 -4.99 11.57
CA TRP A 87 0.11 -5.42 11.58
C TRP A 87 0.95 -4.56 10.65
N GLY A 88 2.24 -4.40 11.00
CA GLY A 88 3.15 -3.62 10.18
C GLY A 88 3.53 -4.33 8.90
N THR A 89 3.88 -5.60 9.02
CA THR A 89 4.46 -6.41 7.96
C THR A 89 3.95 -7.83 8.06
N GLU A 90 3.84 -8.49 6.92
CA GLU A 90 3.56 -9.92 6.83
C GLU A 90 4.84 -10.62 6.36
N ILE A 91 5.30 -11.62 7.11
CA ILE A 91 6.56 -12.31 6.83
C ILE A 91 6.34 -13.83 6.97
N TYR A 92 6.80 -14.58 5.95
CA TYR A 92 6.74 -16.04 5.87
C TYR A 92 8.13 -16.61 5.54
N GLU A 93 8.29 -17.93 5.63
CA GLU A 93 9.60 -18.62 5.50
C GLU A 93 10.40 -18.25 4.26
N GLN A 94 9.72 -17.91 3.16
CA GLN A 94 10.34 -17.57 1.88
C GLN A 94 9.95 -16.17 1.38
N ASN A 95 9.25 -15.38 2.19
CA ASN A 95 8.68 -14.11 1.75
C ASN A 95 8.95 -12.99 2.77
N ASN A 96 9.40 -11.85 2.27
CA ASN A 96 9.53 -10.60 3.04
C ASN A 96 10.44 -10.68 4.27
N LEU A 97 11.46 -11.53 4.23
CA LEU A 97 12.31 -11.87 5.38
C LEU A 97 12.97 -10.66 6.08
N TYR A 98 13.16 -9.54 5.38
CA TYR A 98 13.80 -8.32 5.90
C TYR A 98 12.82 -7.15 6.04
N GLY A 99 11.52 -7.40 5.91
CA GLY A 99 10.50 -6.37 5.78
C GLY A 99 10.18 -5.56 7.03
N ARG A 100 10.81 -5.83 8.18
CA ARG A 100 10.43 -5.33 9.52
C ARG A 100 10.03 -3.85 9.57
N TYR A 101 10.72 -2.98 8.85
CA TYR A 101 10.50 -1.53 8.90
C TYR A 101 9.54 -0.96 7.84
N LEU A 102 8.86 -1.79 7.04
CA LEU A 102 7.97 -1.31 5.95
C LEU A 102 6.79 -0.45 6.40
N ALA A 103 6.40 -0.52 7.68
CA ALA A 103 5.32 0.30 8.25
C ALA A 103 5.79 1.25 9.36
N TYR A 104 7.10 1.44 9.55
CA TYR A 104 7.67 2.25 10.64
C TYR A 104 7.61 3.76 10.36
N GLY A 105 6.46 4.25 9.89
CA GLY A 105 6.32 5.65 9.52
C GLY A 105 6.75 5.96 8.10
N THR A 106 6.89 4.93 7.28
CA THR A 106 7.45 5.03 5.94
C THR A 106 6.72 6.06 5.09
N LEU A 107 7.49 6.69 4.20
CA LEU A 107 7.04 7.64 3.20
C LEU A 107 7.75 7.32 1.89
N GLU A 108 6.99 6.75 0.96
CA GLU A 108 7.48 6.41 -0.38
C GLU A 108 6.92 7.40 -1.40
N ILE A 109 7.76 7.84 -2.33
CA ILE A 109 7.37 8.74 -3.42
C ILE A 109 7.45 7.95 -4.72
N ILE A 110 6.31 7.86 -5.41
CA ILE A 110 6.19 7.21 -6.71
C ILE A 110 6.03 8.30 -7.76
N CYS A 111 7.04 8.42 -8.60
CA CYS A 111 7.05 9.32 -9.75
C CYS A 111 6.36 8.67 -10.96
N GLU A 112 6.13 9.47 -11.98
CA GLU A 112 5.57 9.02 -13.26
C GLU A 112 6.36 7.83 -13.83
N ASN A 113 5.65 6.91 -14.47
CA ASN A 113 6.22 5.71 -15.10
C ASN A 113 7.01 4.78 -14.16
N GLY A 114 6.77 4.84 -12.85
CA GLY A 114 7.42 3.95 -11.88
C GLY A 114 8.90 4.27 -11.64
N MET A 115 9.38 5.45 -12.03
CA MET A 115 10.77 5.89 -11.84
C MET A 115 11.06 6.33 -10.39
N SER A 116 10.62 5.55 -9.39
CA SER A 116 10.80 5.85 -7.96
C SER A 116 12.20 5.53 -7.42
N GLY A 117 13.08 4.96 -8.24
CA GLY A 117 14.44 4.57 -7.83
C GLY A 117 14.51 3.31 -6.96
N PHE A 118 13.40 2.59 -6.81
CA PHE A 118 13.37 1.29 -6.14
C PHE A 118 13.90 0.20 -7.08
N SER A 119 14.97 -0.48 -6.65
CA SER A 119 15.42 -1.76 -7.20
C SER A 119 15.45 -2.75 -6.06
N HIS A 120 14.94 -3.97 -6.27
CA HIS A 120 15.03 -5.02 -5.25
C HIS A 120 16.50 -5.43 -5.02
N ASP A 121 17.23 -5.62 -6.11
CA ASP A 121 18.64 -6.01 -6.06
C ASP A 121 19.47 -4.83 -5.54
N GLY A 122 20.25 -5.10 -4.48
CA GLY A 122 21.05 -4.08 -3.80
C GLY A 122 20.28 -3.19 -2.83
N TYR A 123 18.99 -3.42 -2.62
CA TYR A 123 18.20 -2.62 -1.68
C TYR A 123 18.65 -2.82 -0.23
N ASP A 124 18.94 -1.71 0.46
CA ASP A 124 19.22 -1.73 1.90
C ASP A 124 17.89 -1.72 2.68
N TRP A 125 17.41 -2.93 3.03
CA TRP A 125 16.19 -3.12 3.82
C TRP A 125 16.26 -2.55 5.24
N SER A 126 17.46 -2.16 5.70
CA SER A 126 17.64 -1.44 6.96
C SER A 126 17.47 0.07 6.83
N ARG A 127 17.05 0.57 5.64
CA ARG A 127 16.87 1.98 5.33
C ARG A 127 15.61 2.22 4.50
N ILE A 128 14.46 2.00 5.12
CA ILE A 128 13.19 2.23 4.41
C ILE A 128 12.91 3.74 4.36
N PRO A 129 12.58 4.32 3.18
CA PRO A 129 12.28 5.74 3.04
C PRO A 129 11.25 6.23 4.06
N GLY A 130 11.62 7.27 4.81
CA GLY A 130 10.78 7.90 5.83
C GLY A 130 10.63 7.13 7.15
N ALA A 131 11.14 5.90 7.27
CA ALA A 131 11.08 5.16 8.52
C ALA A 131 11.97 5.79 9.60
N THR A 132 11.52 5.72 10.85
CA THR A 132 12.42 5.90 12.01
C THR A 132 12.72 4.52 12.58
N GLU A 133 13.99 4.13 12.56
CA GLU A 133 14.40 2.75 12.80
C GLU A 133 15.62 2.63 13.71
N ILE A 134 15.77 1.46 14.35
CA ILE A 134 17.01 1.09 15.02
C ILE A 134 17.96 0.60 13.94
N ARG A 135 19.18 1.15 13.91
CA ARG A 135 20.19 0.74 12.93
C ARG A 135 20.72 -0.65 13.25
N LEU A 136 20.18 -1.65 12.57
CA LEU A 136 20.62 -3.04 12.66
C LEU A 136 21.43 -3.45 11.43
N PRO A 137 22.47 -4.29 11.58
CA PRO A 137 23.07 -4.98 10.45
C PRO A 137 22.01 -5.81 9.68
N LEU A 138 22.14 -5.92 8.36
CA LEU A 138 21.16 -6.61 7.52
C LEU A 138 20.89 -8.06 7.97
N HIS A 139 21.91 -8.80 8.42
CA HIS A 139 21.72 -10.16 8.92
C HIS A 139 20.83 -10.23 10.18
N SER A 140 20.80 -9.16 10.99
CA SER A 140 19.95 -9.04 12.18
C SER A 140 18.54 -8.52 11.86
N MET A 141 18.31 -8.05 10.63
CA MET A 141 16.99 -7.64 10.13
C MET A 141 16.11 -8.83 9.77
N LYS A 142 16.70 -10.01 9.57
CA LYS A 142 15.94 -11.21 9.22
C LYS A 142 14.94 -11.55 10.33
N ALA A 143 13.68 -11.70 9.95
CA ALA A 143 12.59 -12.11 10.85
C ALA A 143 12.87 -13.46 11.51
N LYS A 144 12.38 -13.62 12.74
CA LYS A 144 12.55 -14.85 13.52
C LYS A 144 11.21 -15.57 13.55
N LEU A 145 10.93 -16.24 12.43
CA LEU A 145 9.67 -16.92 12.23
C LEU A 145 9.46 -18.04 13.25
N GLN A 146 8.25 -18.08 13.78
CA GLN A 146 7.78 -19.10 14.71
C GLN A 146 6.30 -19.36 14.44
N ASN A 147 5.78 -20.46 14.98
CA ASN A 147 4.34 -20.63 15.08
C ASN A 147 3.90 -20.14 16.47
N PRO A 148 3.25 -18.96 16.58
CA PRO A 148 2.93 -18.39 17.88
C PRO A 148 1.77 -19.09 18.59
N ASP A 149 0.81 -19.70 17.87
CA ASP A 149 -0.37 -20.34 18.44
C ASP A 149 -1.06 -21.38 17.52
N CYS A 150 -2.24 -21.87 17.90
CA CYS A 150 -3.00 -22.85 17.11
C CYS A 150 -3.90 -22.24 16.02
N PHE A 151 -3.96 -20.91 15.92
CA PHE A 151 -4.76 -20.17 14.94
C PHE A 151 -3.92 -19.67 13.75
N SER A 152 -2.60 -19.82 13.83
CA SER A 152 -1.61 -19.29 12.90
C SER A 152 -0.66 -20.37 12.35
N GLY A 153 0.05 -20.01 11.28
CA GLY A 153 1.12 -20.82 10.70
C GLY A 153 2.50 -20.40 11.21
N VAL A 154 3.55 -20.83 10.51
CA VAL A 154 4.90 -20.28 10.71
C VAL A 154 4.98 -18.91 10.04
N GLU A 155 4.78 -17.85 10.83
CA GLU A 155 4.64 -16.49 10.32
C GLU A 155 5.02 -15.42 11.37
N GLU A 156 5.31 -14.21 10.90
CA GLU A 156 5.53 -13.04 11.76
C GLU A 156 4.65 -11.88 11.24
N MET A 157 3.63 -11.54 12.03
CA MET A 157 2.70 -10.43 11.77
C MET A 157 2.54 -9.59 13.04
N LEU A 158 3.56 -8.79 13.35
CA LEU A 158 3.61 -8.03 14.58
C LEU A 158 2.70 -6.80 14.54
N ILE A 159 2.01 -6.54 15.65
CA ILE A 159 1.21 -5.33 15.91
C ILE A 159 1.87 -4.43 16.96
N SER A 160 1.44 -3.17 17.02
CA SER A 160 1.87 -2.23 18.06
C SER A 160 1.06 -2.41 19.35
N ASP A 161 1.53 -1.88 20.47
CA ASP A 161 0.71 -1.65 21.67
C ASP A 161 -0.08 -0.33 21.60
N GLN A 162 0.18 0.53 20.62
CA GLN A 162 -0.48 1.82 20.46
C GLN A 162 -1.72 1.72 19.55
N SER A 163 -2.84 2.29 19.99
CA SER A 163 -4.04 2.48 19.17
C SER A 163 -3.97 3.71 18.27
N PHE A 164 -3.17 4.71 18.64
CA PHE A 164 -3.13 6.00 17.97
C PHE A 164 -2.14 6.02 16.81
N ALA A 165 -2.61 5.58 15.65
CA ALA A 165 -1.88 5.67 14.39
C ALA A 165 -2.85 5.77 13.21
N GLY A 166 -2.63 6.75 12.33
CA GLY A 166 -3.44 6.95 11.14
C GLY A 166 -3.23 8.32 10.51
N GLY A 167 -4.25 8.79 9.80
CA GLY A 167 -4.26 10.13 9.23
C GLY A 167 -5.66 10.71 9.22
N ASN A 168 -5.74 11.98 8.87
CA ASN A 168 -6.99 12.66 8.54
C ASN A 168 -6.79 13.44 7.23
N SER A 169 -7.87 13.66 6.48
CA SER A 169 -7.85 14.52 5.30
C SER A 169 -8.85 15.64 5.47
N LEU A 170 -8.38 16.88 5.34
CA LEU A 170 -9.23 18.06 5.25
C LEU A 170 -9.49 18.38 3.78
N ASP A 171 -10.77 18.40 3.41
CA ASP A 171 -11.28 18.73 2.07
C ASP A 171 -10.63 17.96 0.91
N ARG A 172 -10.01 16.81 1.20
CA ARG A 172 -9.22 16.01 0.25
C ARG A 172 -8.01 16.74 -0.35
N TYR A 173 -7.62 17.92 0.14
CA TYR A 173 -6.45 18.64 -0.39
C TYR A 173 -5.28 18.68 0.57
N THR A 174 -5.54 18.58 1.86
CA THR A 174 -4.55 18.57 2.93
C THR A 174 -4.74 17.32 3.77
N ALA A 175 -3.65 16.72 4.23
CA ALA A 175 -3.73 15.65 5.19
C ALA A 175 -2.62 15.77 6.22
N ASP A 176 -3.03 15.60 7.48
CA ASP A 176 -2.12 15.42 8.58
C ASP A 176 -2.06 13.93 8.91
N ARG A 177 -0.84 13.47 9.17
CA ARG A 177 -0.57 12.10 9.61
C ARG A 177 -0.06 12.15 11.03
N ILE A 178 -0.59 11.28 11.88
CA ILE A 178 -0.10 11.13 13.25
C ILE A 178 0.12 9.66 13.52
N ILE A 179 1.36 9.32 13.87
CA ILE A 179 1.73 8.00 14.34
C ILE A 179 2.48 8.16 15.64
N LYS A 180 2.02 7.44 16.66
CA LYS A 180 2.80 7.22 17.87
C LYS A 180 3.56 5.91 17.72
N PHE A 181 4.88 6.00 17.61
CA PHE A 181 5.74 4.83 17.51
C PHE A 181 5.97 4.19 18.87
N ASN A 182 5.94 2.86 18.89
CA ASN A 182 6.65 2.05 19.86
C ASN A 182 7.35 0.93 19.08
N ASN A 183 8.60 0.66 19.42
CA ASN A 183 9.31 -0.47 18.83
C ASN A 183 8.61 -1.78 19.19
N TYR A 184 8.65 -2.78 18.30
CA TYR A 184 8.26 -4.13 18.70
C TYR A 184 9.12 -4.56 19.90
N PRO A 185 8.52 -5.04 21.00
CA PRO A 185 9.28 -5.45 22.17
C PRO A 185 10.33 -6.53 21.82
N GLU A 186 10.05 -7.38 20.84
CA GLU A 186 10.97 -8.42 20.34
C GLU A 186 12.27 -7.89 19.74
N SER A 187 12.28 -6.66 19.23
CA SER A 187 13.50 -6.03 18.71
C SER A 187 14.55 -5.75 19.79
N ILE A 188 14.16 -5.82 21.07
CA ILE A 188 15.00 -5.61 22.26
C ILE A 188 14.88 -6.75 23.28
N GLY A 189 14.37 -7.93 22.89
CA GLY A 189 14.25 -9.11 23.76
C GLY A 189 13.00 -9.17 24.65
N GLY A 190 12.00 -8.32 24.40
CA GLY A 190 10.66 -8.41 24.98
C GLY A 190 9.72 -9.34 24.17
N LYS A 191 8.51 -9.61 24.68
CA LYS A 191 7.48 -10.40 23.97
C LYS A 191 6.76 -9.55 22.91
N GLY A 192 6.73 -9.99 21.66
CA GLY A 192 5.99 -9.34 20.59
C GLY A 192 4.49 -9.54 20.76
N TYR A 193 3.71 -8.63 20.19
CA TYR A 193 2.27 -8.79 20.10
C TYR A 193 1.95 -9.43 18.76
N TYR A 194 1.46 -10.68 18.82
CA TYR A 194 0.98 -11.43 17.67
C TYR A 194 -0.51 -11.13 17.46
N ARG A 195 -0.93 -11.28 16.21
CA ARG A 195 -2.33 -11.17 15.81
C ARG A 195 -3.15 -12.35 16.34
#